data_AF-A0A969SN23-F1
#
_entry.id   AF-A0A969SN23-F1
#
_cell.length_a   1.000
_cell.length_b   1.000
_cell.length_c   1.000
_cell.angle_alpha   90.00
_cell.angle_beta   90.00
_cell.angle_gamma   90.00
#
_symmetry.space_group_name_H-M   'P 1'
#
loop_
_entity.id
_entity.type
_entity.pdbx_description
1 polymer ?
#
loop_
_entity_poly.entity_id
_entity_poly.type
_entity_poly.pdbx_seq_one_letter_code
_entity_poly.pdbx_strand_id
1 'polypeptide(L)' 'CSNCGHKVKKPLSQRMHNCPVCHTSLCRDLNAAIIIRNRGKHHLYKQAQKMSSLKSL' A
#
# COMPACT_ATOMS: atom_id res chain seq x y z
N CYS A 1 -1.51 -6.94 0.26
CA CYS A 1 -1.10 -6.94 1.67
C CYS A 1 -0.35 -5.64 1.89
N SER A 2 -0.66 -4.88 2.93
CA SER A 2 0.06 -3.63 3.23
C SER A 2 1.51 -3.85 3.62
N ASN A 3 1.86 -5.05 4.10
CA ASN A 3 3.21 -5.42 4.55
C ASN A 3 4.10 -5.92 3.41
N CYS A 4 3.70 -6.99 2.71
CA CYS A 4 4.54 -7.63 1.68
C CYS A 4 4.13 -7.35 0.23
N GLY A 5 3.06 -6.58 -0.01
CA GLY A 5 2.57 -6.29 -1.36
C GLY A 5 1.74 -7.41 -2.03
N HIS A 6 1.78 -8.65 -1.55
CA HIS A 6 1.05 -9.78 -2.16
C HIS A 6 -0.47 -9.51 -2.27
N LYS A 7 -1.05 -9.75 -3.46
CA LYS A 7 -2.50 -9.58 -3.71
C LYS A 7 -3.25 -10.79 -3.15
N VAL A 8 -4.16 -10.54 -2.21
CA VAL A 8 -5.00 -11.59 -1.62
C VAL A 8 -6.45 -11.34 -2.00
N LYS A 9 -7.02 -12.16 -2.90
CA LYS A 9 -8.45 -12.14 -3.23
C LYS A 9 -9.28 -12.53 -1.99
N LYS A 10 -10.48 -11.97 -1.84
CA LYS A 10 -11.45 -12.30 -0.77
C LYS A 10 -12.79 -11.62 -1.03
N PRO A 11 -13.91 -12.21 -0.56
CA PRO A 11 -15.22 -11.59 -0.64
C PRO A 11 -15.37 -10.41 0.31
N LEU A 12 -16.39 -9.57 0.10
CA LEU A 12 -16.68 -8.43 0.96
C LEU A 12 -17.09 -8.84 2.40
N SER A 13 -17.63 -10.05 2.56
CA SER A 13 -17.97 -10.63 3.88
C SER A 13 -16.74 -10.94 4.73
N GLN A 14 -15.57 -11.15 4.12
CA GLN A 14 -14.33 -11.40 4.85
C GLN A 14 -13.74 -10.08 5.38
N ARG A 15 -14.00 -9.78 6.66
CA ARG A 15 -13.55 -8.54 7.32
C ARG A 15 -12.11 -8.58 7.82
N MET A 16 -11.49 -9.75 7.91
CA MET A 16 -10.08 -9.91 8.30
C MET A 16 -9.17 -10.16 7.08
N HIS A 17 -8.08 -9.42 7.02
CA HIS A 17 -6.97 -9.64 6.11
C HIS A 17 -5.94 -10.55 6.78
N ASN A 18 -5.91 -11.82 6.35
CA ASN A 18 -4.85 -12.76 6.70
C ASN A 18 -3.99 -12.98 5.45
N CYS A 19 -2.73 -12.56 5.48
CA CYS A 19 -1.82 -12.74 4.36
C CYS A 19 -1.18 -14.13 4.38
N PRO A 20 -1.29 -14.94 3.31
CA PRO A 20 -0.68 -16.27 3.29
C PRO A 20 0.85 -16.24 3.13
N VAL A 21 1.43 -15.08 2.76
CA VAL A 21 2.87 -14.96 2.44
C VAL A 21 3.67 -14.43 3.62
N CYS A 22 3.17 -13.42 4.32
CA CYS A 22 3.88 -12.78 5.42
C CYS A 22 3.12 -12.80 6.74
N HIS A 23 2.02 -13.55 6.78
CA HIS A 23 1.21 -13.81 7.98
C HIS A 23 0.64 -12.56 8.69
N THR A 24 0.70 -11.39 8.07
CA THR A 24 0.02 -10.19 8.59
C THR A 24 -1.47 -10.46 8.73
N SER A 25 -1.99 -10.25 9.94
CA SER A 25 -3.39 -10.41 10.31
C SER A 25 -3.93 -9.10 10.90
N LEU A 26 -4.89 -8.47 10.23
CA LEU A 26 -5.57 -7.26 10.71
C LEU A 26 -6.92 -7.07 10.02
N CYS A 27 -7.70 -6.08 10.44
CA CYS A 27 -8.92 -5.68 9.73
C CYS A 27 -8.62 -5.35 8.24
N ARG A 28 -9.46 -5.86 7.34
CA ARG A 28 -9.37 -5.65 5.88
C ARG A 28 -9.36 -4.17 5.53
N ASP A 29 -10.23 -3.39 6.16
CA ASP A 29 -10.43 -1.99 5.86
C ASP A 29 -9.20 -1.17 6.29
N LEU A 30 -8.60 -1.50 7.45
CA LEU A 30 -7.33 -0.94 7.88
C LEU A 30 -6.18 -1.31 6.92
N ASN A 31 -6.08 -2.58 6.51
CA ASN A 31 -5.07 -3.01 5.52
C ASN A 31 -5.23 -2.24 4.18
N ALA A 32 -6.46 -2.02 3.73
CA ALA A 32 -6.75 -1.25 2.52
C ALA A 32 -6.36 0.23 2.68
N ALA A 33 -6.70 0.86 3.82
CA ALA A 33 -6.32 2.24 4.12
C ALA A 33 -4.80 2.45 4.09
N ILE A 34 -4.03 1.50 4.68
CA ILE A 34 -2.57 1.54 4.62
C ILE A 34 -2.05 1.46 3.19
N ILE A 35 -2.63 0.58 2.34
CA ILE A 35 -2.27 0.48 0.93
C ILE A 35 -2.53 1.80 0.19
N ILE A 36 -3.69 2.43 0.40
CA ILE A 36 -4.05 3.71 -0.23
C ILE A 36 -3.07 4.80 0.20
N ARG A 37 -2.81 4.93 1.51
CA ARG A 37 -1.84 5.88 2.05
C ARG A 37 -0.46 5.70 1.42
N ASN A 38 0.05 4.46 1.37
CA ASN A 38 1.38 4.18 0.84
C ASN A 38 1.49 4.50 -0.66
N ARG A 39 0.43 4.25 -1.44
CA ARG A 39 0.36 4.68 -2.85
C ARG A 39 0.42 6.20 -2.98
N GLY A 40 -0.36 6.92 -2.17
CA GLY A 40 -0.34 8.38 -2.14
C GLY A 40 1.07 8.92 -1.85
N LYS A 41 1.74 8.41 -0.80
CA LYS A 41 3.13 8.79 -0.47
C LYS A 41 4.09 8.52 -1.63
N HIS A 42 3.98 7.36 -2.29
CA HIS A 42 4.83 7.03 -3.45
C HIS A 42 4.65 8.00 -4.62
N HIS A 43 3.41 8.41 -4.90
CA HIS A 43 3.15 9.42 -5.93
C HIS A 43 3.76 10.79 -5.57
N LEU A 44 3.68 11.20 -4.30
CA LEU A 44 4.32 12.44 -3.84
C LEU A 44 5.84 12.37 -3.95
N TYR A 45 6.46 11.27 -3.53
CA TYR A 45 7.91 11.09 -3.63
C TYR A 45 8.41 11.10 -5.07
N LYS A 46 7.68 10.47 -5.99
CA LYS A 46 8.00 10.53 -7.43
C LYS A 46 7.91 11.96 -7.99
N GLN A 47 6.91 12.73 -7.58
CA GLN A 47 6.80 14.14 -7.99
C GLN A 47 7.95 14.98 -7.44
N ALA A 48 8.30 14.79 -6.17
CA ALA A 48 9.43 15.47 -5.54
C ALA A 48 10.75 15.17 -6.25
N GLN A 49 11.05 13.89 -6.55
CA GLN A 49 12.26 13.51 -7.27
C GLN A 49 12.35 14.15 -8.66
N LYS A 50 11.24 14.19 -9.41
CA LYS A 50 11.20 14.88 -10.71
C LYS A 50 11.52 16.36 -10.57
N MET A 51 10.89 17.04 -9.61
CA MET A 51 11.13 18.46 -9.34
C MET A 51 12.58 18.73 -8.91
N SER A 52 13.19 17.85 -8.12
CA SER A 52 14.60 17.96 -7.75
C SER A 52 15.53 17.79 -8.96
N SER A 53 15.27 16.81 -9.82
CA SER A 53 16.07 16.57 -11.04
C SER A 53 16.00 17.74 -12.03
N LEU A 54 14.86 18.44 -12.10
CA LEU A 54 14.67 19.62 -12.95
C LEU A 54 15.41 20.86 -12.43
N LYS A 55 15.68 20.95 -11.12
CA LYS A 55 16.39 22.08 -10.50
C LYS A 55 17.92 21.93 -10.54
N SER A 56 18.43 20.76 -10.93
CA SER A 56 19.86 20.48 -11.04
C SER A 56 20.43 20.67 -12.45
N LEU A 57 19.60 21.13 -13.39
CA LEU A 57 19.97 21.59 -14.74
C LEU A 57 19.96 23.12 -14.77
#